data_AF-A0A1M6T3V5-F1
#
_entry.id   AF-A0A1M6T3V5-F1
#
_cell.length_a   1.000
_cell.length_b   1.000
_cell.length_c   1.000
_cell.angle_alpha   90.00
_cell.angle_beta   90.00
_cell.angle_gamma   90.00
#
_symmetry.space_group_name_H-M   'P 1'
#
loop_
_entity.id
_entity.type
_entity.pdbx_description
1 polymer ?
#
loop_
_entity_poly.entity_id
_entity_poly.type
_entity_poly.pdbx_seq_one_letter_code
_entity_poly.pdbx_strand_id
1 'polypeptide(L)' 'MQKGINFEERNINEDPDARRELIKRRIMGVPTIFVDDEIIVGFDKKRLEQLLQ' A
#
# COMPACT_ATOMS: atom_id res chain seq x y z
N MET A 1 8.21 -3.29 -19.24
CA MET A 1 8.81 -2.12 -18.58
C MET A 1 8.10 -1.96 -17.25
N GLN A 2 8.81 -2.07 -16.11
CA GLN A 2 8.29 -1.59 -14.83
C GLN A 2 7.86 -0.13 -15.07
N LYS A 3 6.63 0.25 -14.71
CA LYS A 3 5.99 1.52 -15.11
C LYS A 3 6.75 2.79 -14.64
N GLY A 4 7.95 2.70 -14.08
CA GLY A 4 8.73 3.85 -13.59
C GLY A 4 7.99 4.60 -12.48
N ILE A 5 7.08 3.92 -11.79
CA ILE A 5 6.23 4.52 -10.77
C ILE A 5 7.07 4.64 -9.51
N ASN A 6 7.20 5.87 -9.02
CA ASN A 6 7.82 6.13 -7.73
C ASN A 6 6.91 5.56 -6.65
N PHE A 7 7.46 4.71 -5.80
CA PHE A 7 6.79 4.20 -4.62
C PHE A 7 7.73 4.31 -3.43
N GLU A 8 7.15 4.45 -2.25
CA GLU A 8 7.88 4.40 -0.98
C GLU A 8 7.55 3.07 -0.31
N GLU A 9 8.57 2.29 0.03
CA GLU A 9 8.40 1.08 0.85
C GLU A 9 8.55 1.44 2.33
N ARG A 10 7.54 1.09 3.13
CA ARG A 10 7.55 1.31 4.58
C ARG A 10 7.38 -0.01 5.32
N ASN A 11 8.43 -0.43 6.02
CA ASN A 11 8.42 -1.64 6.83
C ASN A 11 7.78 -1.36 8.19
N ILE A 12 6.58 -1.91 8.43
CA ILE A 12 5.83 -1.68 9.68
C ILE A 12 6.50 -2.25 10.95
N ASN A 13 7.53 -3.10 10.80
CA ASN A 13 8.33 -3.58 11.93
C ASN A 13 9.38 -2.54 12.36
N GLU A 14 9.80 -1.67 11.45
CA GLU A 14 10.84 -0.66 11.66
C GLU A 14 10.28 0.78 11.70
N ASP A 15 9.09 0.99 11.13
CA ASP A 15 8.34 2.25 11.10
C ASP A 15 7.05 2.13 11.94
N PRO A 16 7.08 2.55 13.21
CA PRO A 16 5.90 2.57 14.08
C PRO A 16 4.77 3.47 13.57
N ASP A 17 5.08 4.51 12.78
CA ASP A 17 4.07 5.41 12.22
C ASP A 17 3.28 4.73 11.11
N ALA A 18 3.96 4.03 10.19
CA ALA A 18 3.30 3.20 9.19
C ALA A 18 2.41 2.14 9.85
N ARG A 19 2.86 1.51 10.94
CA ARG A 19 2.05 0.57 11.72
C ARG A 19 0.83 1.24 12.35
N ARG A 20 1.00 2.42 12.96
CA ARG A 20 -0.10 3.19 13.56
C ARG A 20 -1.16 3.57 12.53
N GLU A 21 -0.74 3.93 11.33
CA GLU A 21 -1.65 4.25 10.24
C GLU A 21 -2.55 3.08 9.84
N LEU A 22 -1.97 1.87 9.69
CA LEU A 22 -2.75 0.66 9.41
C LEU A 22 -3.80 0.40 10.50
N ILE A 23 -3.42 0.50 11.77
CA ILE A 23 -4.33 0.31 12.90
C ILE A 23 -5.44 1.36 12.90
N LYS A 24 -5.11 2.64 12.69
CA LYS A 24 -6.09 3.74 12.63
C LYS A 24 -7.12 3.52 11.51
N ARG A 25 -6.69 2.97 10.37
CA ARG A 25 -7.54 2.62 9.23
C ARG A 25 -8.22 1.24 9.37
N ARG A 26 -8.05 0.54 10.51
CA ARG A 26 -8.56 -0.82 10.79
C ARG A 26 -8.07 -1.88 9.79
N ILE A 27 -6.87 -1.69 9.26
CA ILE A 27 -6.21 -2.61 8.32
C ILE A 27 -5.35 -3.58 9.11
N MET A 28 -5.58 -4.87 8.91
CA MET A 28 -4.83 -5.95 9.58
C MET A 28 -4.02 -6.81 8.60
N GLY A 29 -4.21 -6.61 7.29
CA GLY A 29 -3.56 -7.39 6.24
C GLY A 29 -2.31 -6.71 5.72
N VAL A 30 -1.24 -7.48 5.55
CA VAL A 30 -0.04 -7.08 4.80
C VAL A 30 0.18 -8.03 3.62
N PRO A 31 0.76 -7.57 2.50
CA PRO A 31 1.11 -6.17 2.20
C PRO A 31 -0.14 -5.30 2.04
N THR A 32 -0.04 -4.00 2.31
CA THR A 32 -1.07 -3.01 1.98
C THR A 32 -0.45 -1.95 1.09
N ILE A 33 -1.12 -1.64 -0.01
CA ILE A 33 -0.67 -0.69 -1.02
C ILE A 33 -1.62 0.51 -1.00
N PHE A 34 -1.05 1.70 -0.87
CA PHE A 34 -1.77 2.96 -0.96
C PHE A 34 -1.49 3.57 -2.33
N VAL A 35 -2.54 3.91 -3.06
CA VAL A 35 -2.45 4.62 -4.34
C VAL A 35 -3.40 5.81 -4.26
N ASP A 36 -2.84 7.00 -4.10
CA ASP A 36 -3.59 8.23 -3.82
C ASP A 36 -4.57 8.03 -2.64
N ASP A 37 -5.88 8.15 -2.90
CA ASP A 37 -6.94 7.97 -1.90
C ASP A 37 -7.41 6.50 -1.76
N GLU A 38 -6.93 5.62 -2.63
CA GLU A 38 -7.32 4.21 -2.68
C GLU A 38 -6.37 3.33 -1.86
N ILE A 39 -6.97 2.32 -1.21
CA ILE A 39 -6.26 1.37 -0.36
C ILE A 39 -6.53 -0.03 -0.89
N ILE A 40 -5.46 -0.75 -1.19
CA ILE A 40 -5.50 -2.16 -1.55
C ILE A 40 -4.87 -2.97 -0.41
N VAL A 41 -5.68 -3.80 0.24
CA VAL A 41 -5.18 -4.76 1.24
C VAL A 41 -4.86 -6.07 0.51
N GLY A 42 -3.62 -6.56 0.67
CA GLY A 42 -3.07 -7.66 -0.10
C GLY A 42 -2.49 -7.18 -1.44
N PHE A 43 -2.13 -8.15 -2.29
CA PHE A 43 -1.63 -7.88 -3.63
C PHE A 43 -2.71 -8.21 -4.68
N ASP A 44 -3.35 -7.17 -5.22
CA ASP A 44 -4.28 -7.28 -6.34
C ASP A 44 -3.70 -6.56 -7.57
N LYS A 45 -3.10 -7.34 -8.47
CA LYS A 45 -2.49 -6.81 -9.69
C LYS A 45 -3.50 -6.11 -10.59
N LYS A 46 -4.72 -6.64 -10.71
CA LYS A 46 -5.73 -6.09 -11.64
C LYS A 46 -6.21 -4.73 -11.14
N ARG A 47 -6.50 -4.62 -9.85
CA ARG A 47 -6.90 -3.35 -9.23
C ARG A 47 -5.76 -2.33 -9.27
N LEU A 48 -4.53 -2.77 -9.00
CA LEU A 48 -3.36 -1.90 -9.09
C LEU A 48 -3.13 -1.38 -10.52
N GLU A 49 -3.30 -2.22 -11.54
CA GLU A 49 -3.21 -1.80 -12.94
C GLU A 49 -4.27 -0.76 -13.31
N GLN A 50 -5.49 -0.89 -12.77
CA GLN A 50 -6.58 0.07 -12.98
C GLN A 50 -6.31 1.43 -12.31
N LEU A 51 -5.76 1.43 -11.09
CA LEU A 51 -5.44 2.67 -10.38
C LEU A 51 -4.23 3.41 -10.97
N LEU A 52 -3.34 2.69 -11.65
CA LEU A 52 -2.10 3.22 -12.23
C LEU A 52 -2.15 3.35 -13.76
N GLN A 53 -3.33 3.32 -14.39
CA GLN A 53 -3.49 3.56 -15.83
C GLN A 53 -3.18 5.02 -16.17
#